data_AF-T0SZU8-F1
#
_entry.id   AF-T0SZU8-F1
#
_cell.length_a   1.000
_cell.length_b   1.000
_cell.length_c   1.000
_cell.angle_alpha   90.00
_cell.angle_beta   90.00
_cell.angle_gamma   90.00
#
_symmetry.space_group_name_H-M   'P 1'
#
loop_
_entity.id
_entity.type
_entity.pdbx_description
1 polymer ?
#
loop_
_entity_poly.entity_id
_entity_poly.type
_entity_poly.pdbx_seq_one_letter_code
_entity_poly.pdbx_strand_id
1 'polypeptide(L)'
;MDISKLKFQFNSIKRPKDWVCDFDAHIYFDLNQYEIILNLQNKIKESFSSEDIFVGDIIPKNVGPHLKPMMEVNFKRSHFTEFVLWLMDNRGPLSILVHRLSDNDFKDHTSGALWLGKQVPLDYDKFN
;
A
#
# COMPACT_ATOMS: atom_id res chain seq x y z
N MET A 1 -17.90 -10.72 -7.93
CA MET A 1 -17.92 -9.38 -8.53
C MET A 1 -16.97 -9.37 -9.73
N ASP A 2 -17.32 -8.74 -10.86
CA ASP A 2 -16.40 -8.60 -12.00
C ASP A 2 -15.41 -7.45 -11.74
N ILE A 3 -14.27 -7.80 -11.12
CA ILE A 3 -13.22 -6.84 -10.71
C ILE A 3 -12.59 -6.10 -11.90
N SER A 4 -12.75 -6.60 -13.14
CA SER A 4 -12.21 -5.94 -14.34
C SER A 4 -12.88 -4.60 -14.66
N LYS A 5 -14.07 -4.36 -14.10
CA LYS A 5 -14.86 -3.13 -14.31
C LYS A 5 -14.69 -2.09 -13.20
N LEU A 6 -13.88 -2.39 -12.18
CA LEU A 6 -13.60 -1.45 -11.11
C LEU A 6 -12.84 -0.24 -11.68
N LYS A 7 -13.40 0.95 -11.43
CA LYS A 7 -12.69 2.20 -11.65
C LYS A 7 -11.87 2.49 -10.41
N PHE A 8 -10.61 2.84 -10.60
CA PHE A 8 -9.71 3.28 -9.54
C PHE A 8 -8.93 4.51 -10.01
N GLN A 9 -8.40 5.28 -9.06
CA GLN A 9 -7.43 6.33 -9.34
C GLN A 9 -6.20 6.14 -8.46
N PHE A 10 -5.04 6.57 -8.96
CA PHE A 10 -3.78 6.52 -8.21
C PHE A 10 -3.81 7.46 -7.02
N ASN A 11 -3.05 7.11 -5.98
CA ASN A 11 -2.94 7.95 -4.78
C ASN A 11 -2.41 9.35 -5.10
N SER A 12 -1.50 9.48 -6.06
CA SER A 12 -1.01 10.77 -6.56
C SER A 12 -2.10 11.70 -7.11
N ILE A 13 -3.25 11.16 -7.51
CA ILE A 13 -4.40 11.91 -8.00
C ILE A 13 -5.40 12.19 -6.86
N LYS A 14 -5.61 11.21 -5.98
CA LYS A 14 -6.65 11.29 -4.93
C LYS A 14 -6.20 12.02 -3.67
N ARG A 15 -4.92 11.91 -3.32
CA ARG A 15 -4.37 12.46 -2.08
C ARG A 15 -4.31 13.99 -2.19
N PRO A 16 -4.64 14.76 -1.14
CA PRO A 16 -4.48 16.22 -1.15
C PRO A 16 -3.05 16.62 -1.51
N LYS A 17 -2.89 17.70 -2.29
CA LYS A 17 -1.59 18.13 -2.83
C LYS A 17 -0.55 18.40 -1.73
N ASP A 18 -0.98 18.95 -0.61
CA ASP A 18 -0.12 19.30 0.52
C ASP A 18 -0.12 18.24 1.63
N TRP A 19 -0.59 17.03 1.32
CA TRP A 19 -0.58 15.91 2.27
C TRP A 19 0.85 15.42 2.48
N VAL A 20 1.38 15.65 3.68
CA VAL A 20 2.69 15.16 4.08
C VAL A 20 2.64 13.65 4.25
N CYS A 21 3.49 12.94 3.49
CA CYS A 21 3.68 11.51 3.60
C CYS A 21 5.18 11.22 3.79
N ASP A 22 5.50 10.34 4.73
CA ASP A 22 6.87 9.87 4.97
C ASP A 22 7.06 8.40 4.60
N PHE A 23 5.97 7.63 4.49
CA PHE A 23 5.98 6.19 4.26
C PHE A 23 4.79 5.72 3.43
N ASP A 24 5.06 4.72 2.59
CA ASP A 24 4.04 4.01 1.83
C ASP A 24 4.01 2.54 2.26
N ALA A 25 2.79 1.99 2.36
CA ALA A 25 2.54 0.57 2.50
C ALA A 25 1.77 0.06 1.28
N HIS A 26 2.41 -0.80 0.50
CA HIS A 26 1.81 -1.50 -0.64
C HIS A 26 1.32 -2.88 -0.19
N ILE A 27 0.01 -3.05 -0.12
CA ILE A 27 -0.65 -4.27 0.33
C ILE A 27 -1.04 -5.11 -0.88
N TYR A 28 -0.30 -6.19 -1.13
CA TYR A 28 -0.48 -7.04 -2.30
C TYR A 28 -1.52 -8.14 -2.08
N PHE A 29 -2.27 -8.44 -3.14
CA PHE A 29 -3.25 -9.52 -3.15
C PHE A 29 -3.28 -10.23 -4.51
N ASP A 30 -3.78 -11.46 -4.52
CA ASP A 30 -4.18 -12.17 -5.74
C ASP A 30 -5.65 -11.91 -6.05
N LEU A 31 -6.08 -12.00 -7.32
CA LEU A 31 -7.46 -11.66 -7.69
C LEU A 31 -8.53 -12.48 -6.96
N ASN A 32 -8.22 -13.71 -6.55
CA ASN A 32 -9.09 -14.55 -5.73
C ASN A 32 -9.15 -14.12 -4.24
N GLN A 33 -8.31 -13.18 -3.81
CA GLN A 33 -8.26 -12.58 -2.48
C GLN A 33 -8.93 -11.20 -2.41
N TYR A 34 -9.70 -10.80 -3.43
CA TYR A 34 -10.32 -9.48 -3.50
C TYR A 34 -11.15 -9.13 -2.25
N GLU A 35 -11.94 -10.06 -1.73
CA GLU A 35 -12.73 -9.83 -0.51
C GLU A 35 -11.85 -9.59 0.73
N ILE A 36 -10.67 -10.21 0.79
CA ILE A 36 -9.72 -10.05 1.90
C ILE A 36 -9.14 -8.63 1.88
N ILE A 37 -8.69 -8.15 0.71
CA ILE A 37 -8.15 -6.79 0.60
C ILE A 37 -9.24 -5.73 0.80
N LEU A 38 -10.47 -5.97 0.33
CA LEU A 38 -11.61 -5.08 0.55
C LEU A 38 -11.95 -4.96 2.05
N ASN A 39 -12.00 -6.08 2.75
CA ASN A 39 -12.23 -6.09 4.19
C ASN A 39 -11.11 -5.37 4.95
N LEU A 40 -9.84 -5.60 4.58
CA LEU A 40 -8.71 -4.91 5.20
C LEU A 40 -8.75 -3.41 4.93
N GLN A 41 -9.07 -2.98 3.70
CA GLN A 41 -9.21 -1.57 3.36
C GLN A 41 -10.28 -0.88 4.23
N ASN A 42 -11.46 -1.50 4.36
CA ASN A 42 -12.53 -0.96 5.20
C ASN A 42 -12.09 -0.88 6.67
N LYS A 43 -11.41 -1.91 7.17
CA LYS A 43 -10.93 -1.96 8.54
C LYS A 43 -9.87 -0.88 8.84
N ILE A 44 -8.97 -0.59 7.89
CA ILE A 44 -8.01 0.52 8.02
C ILE A 44 -8.76 1.85 8.08
N LYS A 45 -9.69 2.08 7.14
CA LYS A 45 -10.49 3.32 7.10
C LYS A 45 -11.29 3.54 8.38
N GLU A 46 -11.80 2.49 9.00
CA GLU A 46 -12.51 2.56 10.27
C GLU A 46 -11.56 2.85 11.44
N SER A 47 -10.50 2.04 11.58
CA SER A 47 -9.58 2.08 12.73
C SER A 47 -8.77 3.38 12.79
N PHE A 48 -8.48 3.99 11.64
CA PHE A 48 -7.66 5.20 11.50
C PHE A 48 -8.46 6.38 10.92
N SER A 49 -9.79 6.38 11.07
CA SER A 49 -10.70 7.40 10.53
C SER A 49 -10.43 8.84 11.01
N SER A 50 -9.77 8.99 12.16
CA SER A 50 -9.43 10.28 12.76
C SER A 50 -7.95 10.64 12.63
N GLU A 51 -7.18 9.83 11.89
CA GLU A 51 -5.73 9.96 11.76
C GLU A 51 -5.33 10.42 10.35
N ASP A 52 -4.12 10.97 10.24
CA ASP A 52 -3.53 11.37 8.97
C ASP A 52 -2.96 10.16 8.20
N ILE A 53 -3.82 9.17 7.92
CA ILE A 53 -3.51 8.00 7.09
C ILE A 53 -4.40 8.02 5.84
N PHE A 54 -3.77 8.15 4.67
CA PHE A 54 -4.48 8.16 3.40
C PHE A 54 -4.57 6.75 2.82
N VAL A 55 -5.79 6.25 2.64
CA VAL A 55 -6.06 4.90 2.12
C VAL A 55 -6.50 4.98 0.65
N GLY A 56 -5.67 4.44 -0.24
CA GLY A 56 -5.91 4.42 -1.68
C GLY A 56 -7.03 3.49 -2.13
N ASP A 57 -7.32 3.52 -3.44
CA ASP A 57 -8.20 2.52 -4.07
C ASP A 57 -7.51 1.17 -4.18
N ILE A 58 -8.31 0.11 -4.29
CA ILE A 58 -7.82 -1.21 -4.68
C ILE A 58 -7.55 -1.19 -6.19
N ILE A 59 -6.34 -1.55 -6.57
CA ILE A 59 -5.87 -1.61 -7.95
C ILE A 59 -5.75 -3.09 -8.36
N PRO A 60 -6.70 -3.62 -9.14
CA PRO A 60 -6.75 -5.05 -9.49
C PRO A 60 -5.78 -5.42 -10.64
N LYS A 61 -4.67 -4.71 -10.79
CA LYS A 61 -3.65 -4.94 -11.83
C LYS A 61 -2.28 -4.39 -11.42
N ASN A 62 -1.26 -4.79 -12.19
CA ASN A 62 0.12 -4.32 -12.02
C ASN A 62 0.26 -2.85 -12.42
N VAL A 63 1.02 -2.08 -11.65
CA VAL A 63 1.25 -0.64 -11.86
C VAL A 63 2.66 -0.29 -11.37
N GLY A 64 3.40 0.50 -12.17
CA GLY A 64 4.75 0.91 -11.81
C GLY A 64 5.66 -0.31 -11.57
N PRO A 65 6.46 -0.33 -10.49
CA PRO A 65 7.35 -1.44 -10.15
C PRO A 65 6.59 -2.65 -9.56
N HIS A 66 5.29 -2.55 -9.31
CA HIS A 66 4.52 -3.56 -8.59
C HIS A 66 3.95 -4.61 -9.55
N LEU A 67 4.43 -5.86 -9.40
CA LEU A 67 4.08 -6.99 -10.25
C LEU A 67 2.83 -7.78 -9.80
N LYS A 68 2.08 -7.23 -8.83
CA LYS A 68 0.81 -7.80 -8.37
C LYS A 68 -0.24 -6.70 -8.18
N PRO A 69 -1.54 -7.04 -8.23
CA PRO A 69 -2.60 -6.20 -7.68
C PRO A 69 -2.28 -5.73 -6.27
N MET A 70 -2.60 -4.47 -5.97
CA MET A 70 -2.29 -3.88 -4.66
C MET A 70 -3.29 -2.82 -4.24
N MET A 71 -3.17 -2.38 -3.00
CA MET A 71 -3.65 -1.09 -2.51
C MET A 71 -2.48 -0.40 -1.82
N GLU A 72 -2.33 0.91 -2.04
CA GLU A 72 -1.31 1.73 -1.38
C GLU A 72 -1.95 2.55 -0.25
N VAL A 73 -1.26 2.59 0.90
CA VAL A 73 -1.61 3.42 2.06
C VAL A 73 -0.43 4.34 2.38
N ASN A 74 -0.68 5.63 2.47
CA ASN A 74 0.33 6.66 2.74
C ASN A 74 0.17 7.18 4.17
N PHE A 75 1.25 7.33 4.92
CA PHE A 75 1.20 7.81 6.31
C PHE A 75 2.47 8.55 6.74
N LYS A 76 2.36 9.34 7.81
CA LYS A 76 3.46 10.10 8.41
C LYS A 76 4.33 9.22 9.30
N ARG A 77 5.56 9.67 9.57
CA ARG A 77 6.48 8.99 10.49
C ARG A 77 5.89 8.79 11.89
N SER A 78 5.09 9.74 12.37
CA SER A 78 4.42 9.66 13.68
C SER A 78 3.54 8.41 13.82
N HIS A 79 2.95 7.94 12.72
CA HIS A 79 2.06 6.78 12.70
C HIS A 79 2.79 5.46 12.42
N PHE A 80 4.10 5.50 12.14
CA PHE A 80 4.83 4.32 11.66
C PHE A 80 4.70 3.13 12.61
N THR A 81 5.02 3.32 13.89
CA THR A 81 5.02 2.23 14.87
C THR A 81 3.61 1.64 15.03
N GLU A 82 2.62 2.48 15.27
CA GLU A 82 1.24 2.04 15.52
C GLU A 82 0.65 1.35 14.28
N PHE A 83 0.77 1.97 13.10
CA PHE A 83 0.16 1.44 11.88
C PHE A 83 0.83 0.14 11.42
N VAL A 84 2.17 0.06 11.48
CA VAL A 84 2.90 -1.16 11.08
C VAL A 84 2.59 -2.32 12.03
N LEU A 85 2.54 -2.08 13.34
CA LEU A 85 2.12 -3.10 14.31
C LEU A 85 0.68 -3.54 14.07
N TRP A 86 -0.23 -2.59 13.82
CA TRP A 86 -1.61 -2.91 13.49
C TRP A 86 -1.70 -3.77 12.21
N LEU A 87 -0.91 -3.46 11.18
CA LEU A 87 -0.84 -4.30 9.97
C LEU A 87 -0.30 -5.70 10.28
N MET A 88 0.69 -5.84 11.17
CA MET A 88 1.20 -7.16 11.57
C MET A 88 0.09 -8.05 12.14
N ASP A 89 -0.80 -7.47 12.93
CA ASP A 89 -1.92 -8.20 13.56
C ASP A 89 -3.09 -8.43 12.61
N ASN A 90 -3.31 -7.54 11.63
CA ASN A 90 -4.55 -7.50 10.85
C ASN A 90 -4.42 -7.88 9.37
N ARG A 91 -3.21 -7.98 8.81
CA ARG A 91 -3.01 -8.24 7.37
C ARG A 91 -3.48 -9.61 6.87
N GLY A 92 -3.70 -10.56 7.78
CA GLY A 92 -4.01 -11.94 7.43
C GLY A 92 -2.97 -12.55 6.48
N PRO A 93 -3.36 -13.16 5.35
CA PRO A 93 -2.42 -13.78 4.41
C PRO A 93 -1.71 -12.79 3.47
N LEU A 94 -2.09 -11.50 3.49
CA LEU A 94 -1.60 -10.51 2.54
C LEU A 94 -0.14 -10.15 2.82
N SER A 95 0.61 -9.89 1.76
CA SER A 95 2.00 -9.47 1.83
C SER A 95 2.09 -7.96 1.67
N ILE A 96 2.91 -7.30 2.48
CA ILE A 96 2.99 -5.84 2.52
C ILE A 96 4.43 -5.39 2.38
N LEU A 97 4.71 -4.55 1.41
CA LEU A 97 5.95 -3.77 1.32
C LEU A 97 5.71 -2.44 2.03
N VAL A 98 6.50 -2.12 3.04
CA VAL A 98 6.50 -0.80 3.67
C VAL A 98 7.83 -0.15 3.39
N HIS A 99 7.83 1.05 2.82
CA HIS A 99 9.06 1.81 2.59
C HIS A 99 8.91 3.27 2.98
N ARG A 100 10.04 3.89 3.33
CA ARG A 100 10.13 5.33 3.50
C ARG A 100 10.02 6.03 2.15
N LEU A 101 9.69 7.32 2.18
CA LEU A 101 9.81 8.22 1.05
C LEU A 101 11.08 9.08 1.20
N SER A 102 11.86 9.14 0.13
CA SER A 102 13.03 10.00 -0.04
C SER A 102 13.15 10.42 -1.51
N ASP A 103 14.22 11.09 -1.88
CA ASP A 103 14.47 11.49 -3.27
C ASP A 103 15.04 10.34 -4.13
N ASN A 104 14.99 9.09 -3.64
CA ASN A 104 15.53 7.93 -4.34
C ASN A 104 14.58 6.73 -4.23
N ASP A 105 13.63 6.67 -5.15
CA ASP A 105 12.60 5.62 -5.21
C ASP A 105 13.19 4.20 -5.28
N PHE A 106 14.29 4.00 -6.04
CA PHE A 106 14.95 2.69 -6.11
C PHE A 106 15.46 2.25 -4.74
N LYS A 107 16.12 3.15 -4.01
CA LYS A 107 16.62 2.89 -2.66
C LYS A 107 15.46 2.62 -1.70
N ASP A 108 14.41 3.41 -1.80
CA ASP A 108 13.21 3.29 -0.96
C ASP A 108 12.58 1.91 -1.12
N HIS A 109 12.43 1.41 -2.35
CA HIS A 109 11.83 0.10 -2.64
C HIS A 109 12.78 -1.10 -2.46
N THR A 110 14.04 -0.86 -2.07
CA THR A 110 15.05 -1.89 -1.84
C THR A 110 15.54 -1.86 -0.40
N SER A 111 16.68 -1.19 -0.16
CA SER A 111 17.32 -1.12 1.17
C SER A 111 16.55 -0.24 2.17
N GLY A 112 15.66 0.63 1.69
CA GLY A 112 14.80 1.51 2.48
C GLY A 112 13.45 0.88 2.86
N ALA A 113 13.25 -0.40 2.58
CA ALA A 113 11.99 -1.09 2.78
C ALA A 113 12.06 -2.22 3.81
N LEU A 114 10.89 -2.60 4.31
CA LEU A 114 10.64 -3.82 5.05
C LEU A 114 9.44 -4.57 4.47
N TRP A 115 9.36 -5.86 4.78
CA TRP A 115 8.26 -6.72 4.36
C TRP A 115 7.52 -7.30 5.55
N LEU A 116 6.19 -7.22 5.51
CA LEU A 116 5.30 -7.99 6.37
C LEU A 116 4.75 -9.17 5.56
N GLY A 117 5.13 -10.39 5.94
CA GLY A 117 4.78 -11.60 5.20
C GLY A 117 5.81 -11.94 4.11
N LYS A 118 5.34 -12.58 3.02
CA LYS A 118 6.23 -13.08 1.96
C LYS A 118 6.57 -11.94 1.01
N GLN A 119 7.86 -11.76 0.73
CA GLN A 119 8.29 -10.79 -0.29
C GLN A 119 7.71 -11.12 -1.67
N VAL A 120 7.22 -10.09 -2.34
CA VAL A 120 6.73 -10.14 -3.74
C VAL A 120 7.81 -9.54 -4.63
N PRO A 121 8.11 -10.14 -5.81
CA PRO A 121 9.05 -9.55 -6.75
C PRO A 121 8.55 -8.19 -7.26
N LEU A 122 9.50 -7.26 -7.46
CA LEU A 122 9.26 -5.96 -8.07
C LEU A 122 10.00 -5.88 -9.41
N ASP A 123 9.48 -5.05 -10.31
CA ASP A 123 10.14 -4.68 -11.56
C ASP A 123 11.03 -3.46 -11.33
N TYR A 124 12.31 -3.72 -11.04
CA TYR A 124 13.27 -2.67 -10.71
C TYR A 124 13.69 -1.81 -11.92
N ASP A 125 13.43 -2.26 -13.15
CA ASP A 125 13.72 -1.48 -14.36
C ASP A 125 12.81 -0.24 -14.46
N LYS A 126 11.72 -0.20 -13.67
CA LYS A 126 10.79 0.94 -13.61
C LYS A 126 11.32 2.15 -12.84
N PHE A 127 12.47 2.04 -12.18
CA PHE A 127 13.11 3.15 -11.46
C PHE A 127 14.19 3.87 -12.29
N ASN A 128 14.45 3.43 -13.53
CA ASN A 128 15.45 4.01 -14.44
C ASN A 128 14.83 4.99 -15.43
#